data_AF-X0V9Q2-F1
#
_entry.id   AF-X0V9Q2-F1
#
_cell.length_a   1.000
_cell.length_b   1.000
_cell.length_c   1.000
_cell.angle_alpha   90.00
_cell.angle_beta   90.00
_cell.angle_gamma   90.00
#
_symmetry.space_group_name_H-M   'P 1'
#
loop_
_entity.id
_entity.type
_entity.pdbx_description
1 polymer ?
#
loop_
_entity_poly.entity_id
_entity_poly.type
_entity_poly.pdbx_seq_one_letter_code
_entity_poly.pdbx_strand_id
1 'polypeptide(L)'
;MEASTTWLERHVQTINALNVYPVPDGDTGTNMLLTMRAALEELNNSSAQSASAVAHTVSYGALMGARGNSGVILSQLFRGLARSLDKKKTFTALELAQAMKEASATAY
;
A
#
# COMPACT_ATOMS: atom_id res chain seq x y z
N MET A 1 -7.10 1.20 6.15
CA MET A 1 -5.86 1.98 5.99
C MET A 1 -5.31 2.42 7.34
N GLU A 2 -6.08 3.07 8.21
CA GLU A 2 -5.60 3.50 9.55
C GLU A 2 -4.99 2.36 10.37
N ALA A 3 -5.75 1.28 10.59
CA ALA A 3 -5.27 0.13 11.37
C ALA A 3 -3.98 -0.47 10.80
N SER A 4 -3.89 -0.64 9.48
CA SER A 4 -2.68 -1.14 8.82
C SER A 4 -1.49 -0.19 8.99
N THR A 5 -1.70 1.13 8.89
CA THR A 5 -0.65 2.13 9.09
C THR A 5 -0.16 2.13 10.55
N THR A 6 -1.07 2.06 11.52
CA THR A 6 -0.72 1.95 12.95
C THR A 6 0.06 0.68 13.26
N TRP A 7 -0.35 -0.47 12.69
CA TRP A 7 0.39 -1.72 12.86
C TRP A 7 1.78 -1.66 12.24
N LEU A 8 1.90 -1.09 11.04
CA LEU A 8 3.20 -0.89 10.41
C LEU A 8 4.11 0.02 11.24
N GLU A 9 3.58 1.12 11.76
CA GLU A 9 4.32 2.06 12.60
C GLU A 9 4.94 1.37 13.83
N ARG A 10 4.18 0.50 14.50
CA ARG A 10 4.66 -0.28 15.65
C ARG A 10 5.80 -1.25 15.31
N HIS A 11 5.93 -1.64 14.04
CA HIS A 11 6.88 -2.67 13.60
C HIS A 11 7.99 -2.12 12.69
N VAL A 12 8.08 -0.79 12.48
CA VAL A 12 9.10 -0.18 11.62
C VAL A 12 10.51 -0.66 11.96
N GLN A 13 10.88 -0.62 13.25
CA GLN A 13 12.23 -1.00 13.68
C GLN A 13 12.51 -2.49 13.42
N THR A 14 11.53 -3.35 13.68
CA THR A 14 11.62 -4.79 13.38
C THR A 14 11.80 -5.01 11.88
N ILE A 15 11.06 -4.31 11.03
CA ILE A 15 11.15 -4.45 9.56
C ILE A 15 12.49 -3.89 9.05
N ASN A 16 12.94 -2.74 9.55
CA ASN A 16 14.26 -2.19 9.23
C ASN A 16 15.37 -3.19 9.54
N ALA A 17 15.25 -3.95 10.63
CA ALA A 17 16.21 -4.97 11.02
C ALA A 17 16.15 -6.26 10.18
N LEU A 18 15.09 -6.49 9.40
CA LEU A 18 14.99 -7.66 8.51
C LEU A 18 15.76 -7.47 7.20
N ASN A 19 15.89 -6.24 6.69
CA ASN A 19 16.59 -5.97 5.44
C ASN A 19 18.11 -5.92 5.64
N VAL A 20 18.74 -7.09 5.60
CA VAL A 20 20.17 -7.26 5.92
C VAL A 20 21.05 -7.58 4.70
N TYR A 21 20.57 -7.39 3.46
CA TYR A 21 21.30 -7.84 2.25
C TYR A 21 21.49 -6.74 1.19
N PRO A 22 22.68 -6.60 0.56
CA PRO A 22 24.01 -7.08 1.01
C PRO A 22 24.62 -6.19 2.11
N VAL A 23 24.06 -4.99 2.31
CA VAL A 23 24.40 -4.04 3.37
C VAL A 23 23.08 -3.52 3.96
N PRO A 24 22.89 -3.50 5.28
CA PRO A 24 21.67 -2.96 5.87
C PRO A 24 21.56 -1.47 5.60
N ASP A 25 20.60 -1.06 4.78
CA ASP A 25 20.18 0.34 4.65
C ASP A 25 19.33 0.79 5.85
N GLY A 26 18.73 -0.17 6.57
CA GLY A 26 17.99 0.05 7.81
C GLY A 26 16.76 0.94 7.64
N ASP A 27 16.25 1.07 6.41
CA ASP A 27 15.21 2.03 6.06
C ASP A 27 13.93 1.40 5.48
N THR A 28 13.90 0.08 5.26
CA THR A 28 12.79 -0.61 4.58
C THR A 28 11.44 -0.34 5.22
N GLY A 29 11.32 -0.50 6.54
CA GLY A 29 10.12 -0.21 7.31
C GLY A 29 9.78 1.28 7.35
N THR A 30 10.79 2.15 7.44
CA THR A 30 10.62 3.60 7.37
C THR A 30 10.01 4.02 6.02
N ASN A 31 10.57 3.52 4.93
CA ASN A 31 10.14 3.75 3.55
C ASN A 31 8.69 3.27 3.32
N MET A 32 8.35 2.08 3.82
CA MET A 32 6.97 1.57 3.77
C MET A 32 6.01 2.44 4.59
N LEU A 33 6.39 2.87 5.81
CA LEU A 33 5.53 3.69 6.67
C LEU A 33 5.24 5.05 6.05
N LEU A 34 6.26 5.73 5.51
CA LEU A 34 6.09 7.02 4.83
C LEU A 34 5.16 6.89 3.62
N THR A 35 5.31 5.80 2.86
CA THR A 35 4.43 5.49 1.71
C THR A 35 2.98 5.26 2.16
N MET A 36 2.76 4.50 3.24
CA MET A 36 1.43 4.26 3.82
C MET A 36 0.78 5.52 4.39
N ARG A 37 1.57 6.41 4.99
CA ARG A 37 1.09 7.70 5.51
C ARG A 37 0.61 8.60 4.38
N ALA A 38 1.37 8.71 3.29
CA ALA A 38 0.95 9.48 2.12
C ALA A 38 -0.35 8.93 1.50
N ALA A 39 -0.48 7.60 1.42
CA ALA A 39 -1.71 6.97 0.93
C ALA A 39 -2.93 7.24 1.85
N LEU A 40 -2.71 7.24 3.17
CA LEU A 40 -3.76 7.54 4.15
C LEU A 40 -4.14 9.03 4.12
N GLU A 41 -3.17 9.94 3.99
CA GLU A 41 -3.40 11.38 3.87
C GLU A 41 -4.22 11.69 2.62
N GLU A 42 -3.85 11.12 1.47
CA GLU A 42 -4.59 11.25 0.22
C GLU A 42 -6.03 10.72 0.38
N LEU A 43 -6.21 9.58 1.05
CA LEU A 43 -7.54 9.03 1.31
C LEU A 43 -8.38 9.95 2.20
N ASN A 44 -7.79 10.50 3.27
CA ASN A 44 -8.46 11.41 4.21
C ASN A 44 -8.88 12.73 3.57
N ASN A 45 -8.15 13.19 2.55
CA ASN A 45 -8.48 14.40 1.79
C ASN A 45 -9.47 14.13 0.64
N SER A 46 -9.87 12.87 0.43
CA SER A 46 -10.79 12.48 -0.65
C SER A 46 -12.24 12.36 -0.17
N SER A 47 -13.18 12.48 -1.10
CA SER A 47 -14.60 12.15 -0.90
C SER A 47 -14.96 10.76 -1.44
N ALA A 48 -13.99 9.83 -1.52
CA ALA A 48 -14.17 8.51 -2.11
C ALA A 48 -15.20 7.67 -1.31
N GLN A 49 -16.24 7.16 -1.98
CA GLN A 49 -17.32 6.38 -1.36
C GLN A 49 -17.50 4.97 -1.93
N SER A 50 -16.80 4.62 -3.01
CA SER A 50 -16.83 3.27 -3.60
C SER A 50 -15.52 2.54 -3.35
N ALA A 51 -15.56 1.21 -3.34
CA ALA A 51 -14.36 0.39 -3.27
C ALA A 51 -13.34 0.77 -4.36
N SER A 52 -13.82 1.00 -5.59
CA SER A 52 -12.99 1.47 -6.70
C SER A 52 -12.34 2.81 -6.41
N ALA A 53 -13.11 3.82 -5.97
CA ALA A 53 -12.58 5.15 -5.68
C ALA A 53 -11.54 5.08 -4.55
N VAL A 54 -11.85 4.38 -3.45
CA VAL A 54 -10.94 4.22 -2.32
C VAL A 54 -9.64 3.55 -2.75
N ALA A 55 -9.71 2.46 -3.52
CA ALA A 55 -8.53 1.73 -3.97
C ALA A 55 -7.66 2.58 -4.91
N HIS A 56 -8.27 3.33 -5.83
CA HIS A 56 -7.54 4.26 -6.72
C HIS A 56 -6.90 5.42 -5.96
N THR A 57 -7.61 6.02 -4.99
CA THR A 57 -7.07 7.08 -4.14
C THR A 57 -5.87 6.59 -3.32
N VAL A 58 -5.98 5.41 -2.69
CA VAL A 58 -4.87 4.79 -1.96
C VAL A 58 -3.69 4.49 -2.90
N SER A 59 -3.95 3.94 -4.09
CA SER A 59 -2.92 3.67 -5.08
C SER A 59 -2.20 4.94 -5.52
N TYR A 60 -2.94 6.03 -5.73
CA TYR A 60 -2.38 7.32 -6.14
C TYR A 60 -1.51 7.91 -5.04
N GLY A 61 -2.02 8.02 -3.81
CA GLY A 61 -1.26 8.55 -2.69
C GLY A 61 -0.01 7.71 -2.35
N ALA A 62 -0.11 6.38 -2.44
CA ALA A 62 1.04 5.49 -2.28
C ALA A 62 2.08 5.71 -3.39
N LEU A 63 1.67 5.93 -4.64
CA LEU A 63 2.58 6.17 -5.75
C LEU A 63 3.30 7.53 -5.61
N MET A 64 2.56 8.59 -5.30
CA MET A 64 3.12 9.94 -5.15
C MET A 64 4.00 10.06 -3.89
N GLY A 65 3.65 9.32 -2.84
CA GLY A 65 4.38 9.28 -1.58
C GLY A 65 5.43 8.19 -1.47
N ALA A 66 5.68 7.41 -2.52
CA ALA A 66 6.61 6.29 -2.48
C ALA A 66 8.02 6.75 -2.05
N ARG A 67 8.65 5.97 -1.17
CA ARG A 67 10.03 6.17 -0.69
C ARG A 67 10.83 4.89 -0.84
N GLY A 68 12.01 5.00 -1.42
CA GLY A 68 12.90 3.86 -1.67
C GLY A 68 12.25 2.75 -2.50
N ASN A 69 12.93 1.61 -2.57
CA ASN A 69 12.45 0.46 -3.35
C ASN A 69 11.21 -0.19 -2.70
N SER A 70 11.19 -0.31 -1.37
CA SER A 70 10.07 -0.91 -0.65
C SER A 70 8.77 -0.11 -0.79
N GLY A 71 8.85 1.22 -0.78
CA GLY A 71 7.70 2.10 -1.05
C GLY A 71 7.21 1.99 -2.49
N VAL A 72 8.11 1.91 -3.48
CA VAL A 72 7.74 1.70 -4.89
C VAL A 72 7.00 0.38 -5.05
N ILE A 73 7.53 -0.73 -4.54
CA ILE A 73 6.87 -2.06 -4.61
C ILE A 73 5.50 -2.02 -3.94
N LEU A 74 5.40 -1.41 -2.75
CA LEU A 74 4.13 -1.27 -2.04
C LEU A 74 3.09 -0.46 -2.87
N SER A 75 3.52 0.59 -3.57
CA SER A 75 2.65 1.34 -4.48
C SER A 75 2.17 0.50 -5.67
N GLN A 76 3.00 -0.41 -6.19
CA GLN A 76 2.61 -1.34 -7.26
C GLN A 76 1.56 -2.34 -6.79
N LEU A 77 1.69 -2.84 -5.55
CA LEU A 77 0.68 -3.69 -4.93
C LEU A 77 -0.68 -2.97 -4.84
N PHE A 78 -0.71 -1.73 -4.37
CA PHE A 78 -1.95 -0.95 -4.33
C PHE A 78 -2.53 -0.67 -5.72
N ARG A 79 -1.68 -0.42 -6.73
CA ARG A 79 -2.13 -0.26 -8.13
C ARG A 79 -2.79 -1.52 -8.68
N GLY A 80 -2.22 -2.69 -8.42
CA GLY A 80 -2.85 -3.94 -8.83
C GLY A 80 -4.18 -4.18 -8.12
N LEU A 81 -4.27 -3.84 -6.84
CA LEU A 81 -5.54 -3.90 -6.08
C LEU A 81 -6.59 -2.95 -6.69
N ALA A 82 -6.21 -1.70 -6.99
CA ALA A 82 -7.09 -0.71 -7.58
C ALA A 82 -7.61 -1.12 -8.97
N ARG A 83 -6.75 -1.73 -9.79
CA ARG A 83 -7.13 -2.29 -11.08
C ARG A 83 -8.16 -3.41 -10.94
N SER A 84 -7.97 -4.31 -9.98
CA SER A 84 -8.89 -5.45 -9.77
C SER A 84 -10.26 -5.01 -9.21
N LEU A 85 -10.27 -3.95 -8.42
CA LEU A 85 -11.49 -3.36 -7.84
C LEU A 85 -12.13 -2.27 -8.71
N ASP A 86 -11.64 -2.06 -9.94
CA ASP A 86 -12.13 -1.01 -10.82
C ASP A 86 -13.64 -1.12 -11.07
N LYS A 87 -14.34 0.03 -11.06
CA LYS A 87 -15.80 0.16 -11.22
C LYS A 87 -16.66 -0.54 -10.16
N LYS A 88 -16.07 -1.14 -9.12
CA LYS A 88 -16.82 -1.77 -8.03
C LYS A 88 -17.23 -0.76 -6.97
N LYS A 89 -18.54 -0.74 -6.64
CA LYS A 89 -19.04 0.02 -5.47
C LYS A 89 -18.62 -0.64 -4.15
N THR A 90 -18.66 -1.97 -4.11
CA THR A 90 -18.35 -2.84 -2.98
C THR A 90 -17.69 -4.13 -3.51
N PHE A 91 -17.07 -4.92 -2.65
CA PHE A 91 -16.53 -6.23 -3.00
C PHE A 91 -16.90 -7.29 -1.96
N THR A 92 -16.92 -8.55 -2.40
CA THR A 92 -17.01 -9.74 -1.56
C THR A 92 -15.62 -10.20 -1.10
N ALA A 93 -15.58 -11.12 -0.13
CA ALA A 93 -14.32 -11.71 0.33
C ALA A 93 -13.56 -12.44 -0.81
N LEU A 94 -14.29 -13.12 -1.71
CA LEU A 94 -13.69 -13.80 -2.85
C LEU A 94 -13.04 -12.82 -3.83
N GLU A 95 -13.73 -11.70 -4.10
CA GLU A 95 -13.19 -10.65 -4.97
C GLU A 95 -11.99 -9.96 -4.35
N LEU A 96 -11.98 -9.75 -3.03
CA LEU A 96 -10.80 -9.24 -2.33
C LEU A 96 -9.62 -10.20 -2.43
N ALA A 97 -9.84 -11.49 -2.22
CA ALA A 97 -8.79 -12.51 -2.33
C ALA A 97 -8.20 -12.56 -3.75
N GLN A 98 -9.06 -12.49 -4.78
CA GLN A 98 -8.62 -12.41 -6.17
C GLN A 98 -7.82 -11.13 -6.44
N ALA A 99 -8.29 -9.98 -5.92
CA ALA A 99 -7.59 -8.71 -6.05
C ALA A 99 -6.21 -8.72 -5.39
N MET A 100 -6.05 -9.37 -4.23
CA MET A 100 -4.75 -9.54 -3.58
C MET A 100 -3.79 -10.40 -4.41
N LYS A 101 -4.31 -11.45 -5.07
CA LYS A 101 -3.51 -12.29 -5.97
C LYS A 101 -3.02 -11.51 -7.19
N GLU A 102 -3.90 -10.73 -7.81
CA GLU A 102 -3.56 -9.86 -8.94
C GLU A 102 -2.60 -8.73 -8.55
N ALA A 103 -2.80 -8.14 -7.37
CA ALA A 103 -1.91 -7.14 -6.79
C ALA A 103 -0.48 -7.68 -6.61
N SER A 104 -0.34 -8.90 -6.08
CA SER A 104 0.96 -9.55 -5.93
C SER A 104 1.64 -9.81 -7.27
N ALA A 105 0.88 -10.21 -8.30
CA ALA A 105 1.43 -10.44 -9.64
C ALA A 105 1.82 -9.13 -10.36
N THR A 106 1.26 -8.00 -9.94
CA THR A 106 1.57 -6.67 -10.50
C THR A 106 2.76 -6.01 -9.81
N ALA A 107 3.07 -6.40 -8.57
CA ALA A 107 4.07 -5.73 -7.73
C ALA A 107 5.53 -6.03 -8.11
N TYR A 108 5.77 -6.78 -9.20
CA TYR A 108 7.10 -7.19 -9.65
C TYR A 108 7.16 -7.36 -11.17
#